data_AF-A0A537N135-F1
#
_entry.id   AF-A0A537N135-F1
#
_cell.length_a   1.000
_cell.length_b   1.000
_cell.length_c   1.000
_cell.angle_alpha   90.00
_cell.angle_beta   90.00
_cell.angle_gamma   90.00
#
_symmetry.space_group_name_H-M   'P 1'
#
loop_
_entity.id
_entity.type
_entity.pdbx_description
1 polymer ?
#
loop_
_entity_poly.entity_id
_entity_poly.type
_entity_poly.pdbx_seq_one_letter_code
_entity_poly.pdbx_strand_id
1 'polypeptide(L)' 'RLMFLGGSALEGPRYIWWNFVSSHRERIEQAKEDWKTGKFTPVPGETEFIPLPES' A
#
# COMPACT_ATOMS: atom_id res chain seq x y z
N ARG A 1 -23.87 -1.61 -17.49
CA ARG A 1 -23.14 -2.81 -17.02
C ARG A 1 -23.22 -2.82 -15.50
N LEU A 2 -23.48 -3.96 -14.87
CA LEU A 2 -23.63 -4.08 -13.41
C LEU A 2 -22.61 -5.09 -12.89
N MET A 3 -21.95 -4.80 -11.76
CA MET A 3 -20.99 -5.67 -11.10
C MET A 3 -21.44 -5.91 -9.65
N PHE A 4 -21.44 -7.16 -9.22
CA PHE A 4 -21.76 -7.57 -7.85
C PHE A 4 -20.55 -8.29 -7.25
N LEU A 5 -20.03 -7.78 -6.12
CA LEU A 5 -18.89 -8.34 -5.39
C LEU A 5 -19.23 -8.36 -3.90
N GLY A 6 -18.92 -9.46 -3.23
CA GLY A 6 -19.13 -9.64 -1.80
C GLY A 6 -18.37 -10.84 -1.24
N GLY A 7 -18.21 -10.87 0.08
CA GLY A 7 -17.54 -11.93 0.82
C GLY A 7 -17.72 -11.72 2.33
N SER A 8 -17.18 -12.63 3.14
CA SER A 8 -17.20 -12.50 4.59
C SER A 8 -16.49 -11.22 5.06
N ALA A 9 -16.95 -10.63 6.16
CA ALA A 9 -16.31 -9.47 6.76
C ALA A 9 -14.86 -9.79 7.15
N LEU A 10 -13.96 -8.83 6.97
CA LEU A 10 -12.58 -8.96 7.44
C LEU A 10 -12.54 -8.91 8.96
N GLU A 11 -11.66 -9.72 9.54
CA GLU A 11 -11.40 -9.66 10.98
C GLU A 11 -10.59 -8.41 11.33
N GLY A 12 -11.23 -7.50 12.06
CA GLY A 12 -10.61 -6.30 12.64
C GLY A 12 -10.41 -5.13 11.65
N PRO A 13 -9.89 -3.99 12.16
CA PRO A 13 -9.67 -2.80 11.33
C PRO A 13 -8.61 -3.05 10.25
N ARG A 14 -8.74 -2.32 9.14
CA ARG A 14 -7.69 -2.18 8.13
C ARG A 14 -7.37 -0.71 7.99
N TYR A 15 -6.08 -0.39 8.11
CA TYR A 15 -5.55 0.90 7.80
C TYR A 15 -5.15 0.86 6.32
N ILE A 16 -5.64 1.85 5.57
CA ILE A 16 -5.37 2.01 4.15
C ILE A 16 -4.78 3.42 4.00
N TRP A 17 -3.60 3.49 3.38
CA TRP A 17 -2.96 4.76 3.04
C TRP A 17 -2.22 4.58 1.72
N TRP A 18 -2.56 5.38 0.71
CA TRP A 18 -2.04 5.23 -0.65
C TRP A 18 -2.16 3.76 -1.11
N ASN A 19 -1.06 3.15 -1.58
CA ASN A 19 -0.99 1.76 -2.02
C ASN A 19 -0.70 0.76 -0.88
N PHE A 20 -0.71 1.19 0.39
CA PHE A 20 -0.42 0.33 1.54
C PHE A 20 -1.68 0.00 2.34
N VAL A 21 -1.87 -1.29 2.63
CA VAL A 21 -2.96 -1.82 3.44
C VAL A 21 -2.39 -2.73 4.51
N SER A 22 -2.77 -2.52 5.76
CA SER A 22 -2.31 -3.34 6.90
C SER A 22 -3.32 -3.30 8.04
N SER A 23 -3.32 -4.32 8.90
CA SER A 23 -4.01 -4.28 10.20
C SER A 23 -3.25 -3.49 11.27
N HIS A 24 -1.99 -3.08 11.00
CA HIS A 24 -1.11 -2.36 11.93
C HIS A 24 -0.64 -1.05 11.31
N ARG A 25 -0.76 0.06 12.05
CA ARG A 25 -0.37 1.40 11.58
C ARG A 25 1.14 1.53 11.41
N GLU A 26 1.90 0.97 12.35
CA GLU A 26 3.36 1.00 12.37
C GLU A 26 3.94 0.33 11.12
N ARG A 27 3.27 -0.72 10.62
CA ARG A 27 3.68 -1.41 9.39
C ARG A 27 3.53 -0.52 8.15
N ILE A 28 2.53 0.37 8.14
CA ILE A 28 2.34 1.34 7.06
C ILE A 28 3.42 2.42 7.14
N GLU A 29 3.74 2.93 8.33
CA GLU A 29 4.83 3.89 8.49
C GLU A 29 6.18 3.31 8.05
N GLN A 30 6.47 2.05 8.40
CA GLN A 30 7.64 1.35 7.90
C GLN A 30 7.63 1.25 6.37
N ALA A 31 6.49 0.90 5.76
CA ALA A 31 6.37 0.80 4.31
C ALA A 31 6.57 2.14 3.59
N LYS A 32 6.15 3.26 4.20
CA LYS A 32 6.44 4.61 3.68
C LYS A 32 7.94 4.88 3.62
N GLU A 33 8.66 4.59 4.70
CA GLU A 33 10.11 4.80 4.74
C GLU A 33 10.85 3.84 3.80
N ASP A 34 10.41 2.58 3.72
CA ASP A 34 10.95 1.61 2.77
C ASP A 34 10.72 2.03 1.32
N TRP A 35 9.58 2.66 1.01
CA TRP A 35 9.29 3.20 -0.32
C TRP A 35 10.17 4.41 -0.66
N LYS A 36 10.22 5.40 0.25
CA LYS A 36 11.08 6.58 0.08
C LYS A 36 12.55 6.22 -0.08
N THR A 37 13.02 5.17 0.59
CA THR A 37 14.43 4.73 0.59
C THR A 37 14.73 3.64 -0.45
N GLY A 38 13.75 3.22 -1.26
CA GLY A 38 13.97 2.26 -2.34
C GLY A 38 14.29 0.84 -1.87
N LYS A 39 13.76 0.41 -0.71
CA LYS A 39 14.00 -0.93 -0.15
C LYS A 39 13.11 -2.03 -0.75
N PHE A 40 12.08 -1.66 -1.50
CA PHE A 40 11.32 -2.63 -2.29
C PHE A 40 12.14 -3.10 -3.49
N THR A 41 11.98 -4.37 -3.87
CA THR A 41 12.65 -4.91 -5.05
C THR A 41 12.23 -4.11 -6.29
N PRO A 42 13.19 -3.59 -7.07
CA PRO A 42 12.86 -2.85 -8.28
C PRO A 42 12.22 -3.78 -9.31
N VAL A 43 11.26 -3.24 -10.07
CA VAL A 43 10.67 -3.95 -11.21
C VAL A 43 11.65 -3.90 -12.38
N PRO A 44 12.05 -5.04 -12.97
CA PRO A 44 12.98 -5.04 -14.10
C PRO A 44 12.44 -4.23 -15.28
N GLY A 45 13.25 -3.31 -15.80
CA GLY A 45 12.90 -2.46 -16.94
C GLY A 45 12.12 -1.19 -16.59
N GLU A 46 11.70 -1.03 -15.33
CA GLU A 46 11.10 0.22 -14.86
C GLU A 46 12.19 1.27 -14.57
N THR A 47 11.92 2.51 -14.93
CA THR A 47 12.82 3.65 -14.72
C THR A 47 12.15 4.81 -13.98
N GLU A 48 10.83 4.80 -13.90
CA GLU A 48 10.04 5.82 -13.22
C GLU A 48 9.83 5.47 -11.74
N PHE A 49 9.86 6.49 -10.89
CA PHE A 49 9.54 6.37 -9.47
C PHE A 49 8.42 7.35 -9.10
N ILE A 50 7.34 6.82 -8.53
CA ILE A 50 6.22 7.62 -8.03
C ILE A 50 6.49 7.98 -6.57
N PRO A 51 6.74 9.25 -6.21
CA PRO A 51 6.97 9.63 -4.83
C PRO A 51 5.69 9.49 -4.00
N LEU A 52 5.87 9.38 -2.68
CA LEU A 52 4.74 9.49 -1.77
C LEU A 52 4.10 10.88 -1.87
N PRO A 53 2.77 11.00 -1.72
CA PRO A 53 2.12 12.30 -1.67
C PRO A 53 2.60 13.09 -0.45
N GLU A 54 2.75 14.41 -0.62
CA GLU A 54 2.88 15.35 0.49
C GLU A 54 1.53 15.37 1.23
N SER A 55 1.52 14.89 2.47
CA SER A 55 0.33 14.86 3.33
C SER A 55 0.09 16.20 4.01
#